data_AF-A0A6D2G810-F1
#
_entry.id   AF-A0A6D2G810-F1
#
_cell.length_a   1.000
_cell.length_b   1.000
_cell.length_c   1.000
_cell.angle_alpha   90.00
_cell.angle_beta   90.00
_cell.angle_gamma   90.00
#
_symmetry.space_group_name_H-M   'P 1'
#
loop_
_entity.id
_entity.type
_entity.pdbx_description
1 polymer ?
#
loop_
_entity_poly.entity_id
_entity_poly.type
_entity_poly.pdbx_seq_one_letter_code
_entity_poly.pdbx_strand_id
1 'polypeptide(L)'
;MSLSPYFGGNENPHFRSVRQEPVLIRQLPVKRLAMADGSERMVVSVYDLVLANYGLDRGLDDSHSAKDYNDVKAYTPAWGEQITGRAASTYRNYCA
;
A
#
# COMPACT_ATOMS: atom_id res chain seq x y z
N MET A 1 -3.00 2.66 13.00
CA MET A 1 -2.07 2.46 11.87
C MET A 1 -1.80 0.97 11.68
N SER A 2 -1.49 0.52 10.46
CA SER A 2 -0.92 -0.82 10.21
C SER A 2 0.52 -0.72 9.73
N LEU A 3 1.25 -1.83 9.90
CA LEU A 3 2.59 -2.02 9.37
C LEU A 3 2.50 -3.02 8.22
N SER A 4 2.79 -2.57 7.01
CA SER A 4 2.81 -3.43 5.81
C SER A 4 4.25 -3.70 5.40
N PRO A 5 4.70 -4.97 5.32
CA PRO A 5 6.03 -5.27 4.83
C PRO A 5 6.12 -4.99 3.32
N TYR A 6 7.24 -4.42 2.89
CA TYR A 6 7.51 -4.11 1.48
C TYR A 6 8.81 -4.75 1.02
N PHE A 7 8.72 -5.60 0.00
CA PHE A 7 9.84 -6.38 -0.53
C PHE A 7 10.29 -5.94 -1.92
N GLY A 8 9.55 -5.03 -2.58
CA GLY A 8 9.87 -4.57 -3.94
C GLY A 8 11.18 -3.77 -4.03
N GLY A 9 11.74 -3.35 -2.89
CA GLY A 9 13.04 -2.69 -2.80
C GLY A 9 14.23 -3.63 -2.64
N ASN A 10 14.01 -4.94 -2.48
CA ASN A 10 15.09 -5.90 -2.33
C ASN A 10 15.82 -6.09 -3.67
N GLU A 11 17.11 -5.76 -3.69
CA GLU A 11 17.94 -5.87 -4.88
C GLU A 11 18.25 -7.33 -5.23
N ASN A 12 18.30 -7.63 -6.52
CA ASN A 12 18.66 -8.94 -7.05
C ASN A 12 19.42 -8.77 -8.38
N PRO A 13 20.38 -9.66 -8.71
CA PRO A 13 21.13 -9.57 -9.98
C PRO A 13 20.29 -9.63 -11.26
N HIS A 14 19.09 -10.19 -11.20
CA HIS A 14 18.27 -10.51 -12.38
C HIS A 14 16.98 -9.69 -12.48
N PHE A 15 16.57 -9.00 -11.42
CA PHE A 15 15.30 -8.30 -11.36
C PHE A 15 15.49 -6.86 -10.91
N ARG A 16 14.70 -5.95 -11.49
CA ARG A 16 14.67 -4.55 -11.07
C ARG A 16 13.99 -4.44 -9.70
N SER A 17 14.43 -3.47 -8.91
CA SER A 17 13.85 -3.13 -7.61
C SER A 17 13.52 -1.64 -7.55
N VAL A 18 12.54 -1.30 -6.73
CA VAL A 18 12.18 0.09 -6.43
C VAL A 18 12.37 0.31 -4.94
N ARG A 19 13.41 1.06 -4.58
CA ARG A 19 13.77 1.30 -3.18
C ARG A 19 12.69 2.12 -2.47
N GLN A 20 12.21 1.59 -1.34
CA GLN A 20 11.35 2.26 -0.36
C GLN A 20 11.67 1.69 1.03
N GLU A 21 10.99 2.18 2.07
CA GLU A 21 11.09 1.62 3.42
C GLU A 21 10.62 0.15 3.45
N PRO A 22 11.31 -0.74 4.18
CA PRO A 22 10.94 -2.16 4.26
C PRO A 22 9.61 -2.38 5.00
N VAL A 23 9.15 -1.39 5.75
CA VAL A 23 7.86 -1.39 6.44
C VAL A 23 7.17 -0.06 6.14
N LEU A 24 6.01 -0.13 5.49
CA LEU A 24 5.18 1.02 5.17
C LEU A 24 4.14 1.19 6.27
N ILE A 25 4.15 2.36 6.93
CA ILE A 25 3.16 2.69 7.97
C ILE A 25 1.94 3.27 7.28
N ARG A 26 0.77 2.62 7.47
CA ARG A 26 -0.48 3.01 6.83
C ARG A 26 -1.52 3.56 7.80
N GLN A 27 -2.26 4.58 7.38
CA GLN A 27 -3.41 5.10 8.13
C GLN A 27 -4.65 4.23 7.90
N LEU A 28 -5.39 3.97 8.97
CA LEU A 28 -6.56 3.07 8.94
C LEU A 28 -7.71 3.61 9.81
N PRO A 29 -8.97 3.46 9.36
CA PRO A 29 -10.15 3.86 10.13
C PRO A 29 -10.49 2.79 11.17
N VAL A 30 -9.83 2.84 12.33
CA VAL A 30 -10.05 1.87 13.41
C VAL A 30 -11.31 2.17 14.23
N LYS A 31 -11.93 1.12 14.78
CA LYS A 31 -12.96 1.22 15.82
C LYS A 31 -12.47 0.59 17.11
N ARG A 32 -12.74 1.21 18.26
CA ARG A 32 -12.53 0.63 19.58
C ARG A 32 -13.76 -0.18 19.98
N LEU A 33 -13.54 -1.39 20.46
CA LEU A 33 -14.59 -2.29 20.94
C LEU A 33 -14.23 -2.80 22.33
N ALA A 34 -15.21 -2.86 23.22
CA ALA A 34 -15.11 -3.58 24.49
C ALA A 34 -15.29 -5.08 24.24
N MET A 35 -14.37 -5.87 24.76
CA MET A 35 -14.36 -7.33 24.67
C MET A 35 -15.11 -7.95 25.86
N ALA A 36 -15.43 -9.24 25.76
CA ALA A 36 -16.13 -9.97 26.82
C ALA A 36 -15.32 -10.08 28.13
N ASP A 37 -13.99 -9.98 28.06
CA ASP A 37 -13.08 -9.95 29.21
C ASP A 37 -12.96 -8.56 29.85
N GLY A 38 -13.73 -7.58 29.38
CA GLY A 38 -13.70 -6.19 29.84
C GLY A 38 -12.56 -5.35 29.26
N SER A 39 -11.68 -5.92 28.45
CA SER A 39 -10.60 -5.18 27.80
C SER A 39 -11.06 -4.46 26.53
N GLU A 40 -10.37 -3.39 26.13
CA GLU A 40 -10.62 -2.73 24.84
C GLU A 40 -9.65 -3.21 23.76
N ARG A 41 -10.14 -3.33 22.53
CA ARG A 41 -9.33 -3.63 21.34
C ARG A 41 -9.69 -2.69 20.19
N MET A 42 -8.68 -2.32 19.41
CA MET A 42 -8.88 -1.65 18.13
C MET A 42 -9.04 -2.69 17.03
N VAL A 43 -10.10 -2.55 16.24
CA VAL A 43 -10.38 -3.43 15.10
C VAL A 43 -10.54 -2.60 13.82
N VAL A 44 -10.32 -3.26 12.69
CA VAL A 44 -10.46 -2.71 11.35
C VAL A 44 -10.94 -3.82 10.43
N SER A 45 -11.64 -3.48 9.35
CA SER A 45 -12.07 -4.49 8.39
C SER A 45 -10.91 -4.97 7.51
N VAL A 46 -11.00 -6.19 7.00
CA VAL A 46 -10.05 -6.70 6.00
C VAL A 46 -10.05 -5.83 4.74
N TYR A 47 -11.21 -5.29 4.37
CA TYR A 47 -11.33 -4.38 3.22
C TYR A 47 -10.45 -3.14 3.39
N ASP A 48 -10.50 -2.49 4.56
CA ASP A 48 -9.67 -1.31 4.81
C ASP A 48 -8.18 -1.66 4.83
N LEU A 49 -7.81 -2.83 5.38
CA LEU A 49 -6.43 -3.33 5.36
C LEU A 49 -5.90 -3.56 3.94
N VAL A 50 -6.72 -4.14 3.07
CA VAL A 50 -6.33 -4.40 1.67
C VAL A 50 -6.15 -3.08 0.91
N LEU A 51 -7.07 -2.12 1.06
CA LEU A 51 -6.95 -0.82 0.40
C LEU A 51 -5.71 -0.04 0.86
N ALA A 52 -5.43 -0.06 2.17
CA ALA A 52 -4.21 0.54 2.71
C ALA A 52 -2.95 -0.16 2.18
N ASN A 53 -2.96 -1.50 2.04
CA ASN A 53 -1.84 -2.24 1.48
C ASN A 53 -1.53 -1.85 0.03
N TYR A 54 -2.57 -1.64 -0.78
CA TYR A 54 -2.45 -1.15 -2.16
C TYR A 54 -2.14 0.36 -2.27
N GLY A 55 -2.06 1.06 -1.13
CA GLY A 55 -1.74 2.49 -1.09
C GLY A 55 -2.76 3.39 -1.75
N LEU A 56 -4.05 3.06 -1.63
CA LEU A 56 -5.12 3.94 -2.02
C LEU A 56 -5.39 4.98 -0.93
N ASP A 57 -5.29 6.27 -1.24
CA ASP A 57 -5.72 7.31 -0.31
C ASP A 57 -7.25 7.37 -0.24
N ARG A 58 -7.76 7.55 0.97
CA ARG A 58 -9.18 7.58 1.31
C ARG A 58 -9.52 8.83 2.13
N GLY A 59 -8.72 9.87 2.01
CA GLY A 59 -8.83 11.09 2.80
C GLY A 59 -8.26 10.95 4.21
N LEU A 60 -7.30 10.04 4.39
CA LEU A 60 -6.66 9.76 5.69
C LEU A 60 -5.28 10.42 5.82
N ASP A 61 -4.85 11.16 4.80
CA ASP A 61 -3.55 11.84 4.72
C ASP A 61 -2.37 10.86 4.96
N ASP A 62 -2.43 9.72 4.27
CA ASP A 62 -1.39 8.70 4.32
C ASP A 62 -0.26 9.02 3.33
N SER A 63 0.94 9.30 3.84
CA SER A 63 2.12 9.63 3.03
C SER A 63 2.59 8.51 2.11
N HIS A 64 2.22 7.26 2.39
CA HIS A 64 2.54 6.09 1.57
C HIS A 64 1.45 5.75 0.56
N SER A 65 0.32 6.46 0.60
CA SER A 65 -0.72 6.33 -0.42
C SER A 65 -0.42 7.22 -1.63
N ALA A 66 -0.85 6.74 -2.79
CA ALA A 66 -0.66 7.44 -4.06
C ALA A 66 -1.73 8.51 -4.25
N LYS A 67 -1.31 9.68 -4.75
CA LYS A 67 -2.25 10.76 -5.15
C LYS A 67 -2.80 10.57 -6.56
N ASP A 68 -2.01 9.92 -7.41
CA ASP A 68 -2.38 9.59 -8.78
C ASP A 68 -1.56 8.38 -9.27
N TYR A 69 -1.83 7.93 -10.50
CA TYR A 69 -1.18 6.76 -11.08
C TYR A 69 0.30 6.95 -11.46
N ASN A 70 0.78 8.19 -11.53
CA ASN A 70 2.16 8.52 -11.86
C ASN A 70 3.06 8.62 -10.62
N ASP A 71 2.49 8.69 -9.42
CA ASP A 71 3.24 8.66 -8.16
C ASP A 71 3.93 7.31 -7.97
N VAL A 72 5.22 7.31 -7.66
CA VAL A 72 6.02 6.09 -7.47
C VAL A 72 5.83 5.57 -6.05
N LYS A 73 4.62 5.05 -5.77
CA LYS A 73 4.27 4.35 -4.52
C LYS A 73 4.06 2.87 -4.78
N ALA A 74 4.28 2.04 -3.76
CA ALA A 74 4.12 0.60 -3.87
C ALA A 74 2.79 0.24 -4.56
N TYR A 75 2.86 -0.60 -5.59
CA TYR A 75 1.72 -1.13 -6.37
C TYR A 75 1.00 -0.15 -7.31
N THR A 76 1.50 1.07 -7.49
CA THR A 76 1.00 2.00 -8.53
C THR A 76 1.44 1.56 -9.95
N PRO A 77 0.79 2.06 -11.02
CA PRO A 77 1.26 1.87 -12.39
C PRO A 77 2.70 2.36 -12.62
N ALA A 78 3.07 3.54 -12.11
CA ALA A 78 4.43 4.06 -12.23
C ALA A 78 5.47 3.18 -11.51
N TRP A 79 5.12 2.63 -10.34
CA TRP A 79 5.94 1.63 -9.67
C TRP A 79 6.05 0.33 -10.47
N GLY A 80 4.94 -0.17 -11.01
CA GLY A 80 4.89 -1.39 -11.80
C GLY A 80 5.72 -1.30 -13.07
N GLU A 81 5.77 -0.12 -13.69
CA GLU A 81 6.63 0.16 -14.84
C GLU A 81 8.11 0.03 -14.51
N GLN A 82 8.55 0.53 -13.35
CA GLN A 82 9.95 0.42 -12.94
C GLN A 82 10.34 -1.04 -12.63
N ILE A 83 9.45 -1.79 -11.96
CA ILE A 83 9.68 -3.19 -11.61
C ILE A 83 9.69 -4.10 -12.86
N THR A 84 8.71 -3.94 -13.74
CA THR A 84 8.46 -4.92 -14.83
C THR A 84 8.94 -4.46 -16.21
N GLY A 85 9.17 -3.15 -16.40
CA GLY A 85 9.44 -2.57 -17.71
C GLY A 85 8.23 -2.52 -18.66
N ARG A 86 6.99 -2.63 -18.16
CA ARG A 86 5.77 -2.38 -18.93
C ARG A 86 5.30 -0.94 -18.71
N ALA A 87 4.93 -0.23 -19.77
CA ALA A 87 4.50 1.16 -19.66
C ALA A 87 3.31 1.32 -18.69
N ALA A 88 3.35 2.36 -17.85
CA ALA A 88 2.27 2.68 -16.91
C ALA A 88 0.90 2.79 -17.58
N SER A 89 0.86 3.30 -18.82
CA SER A 89 -0.36 3.40 -19.63
C SER A 89 -1.01 2.06 -19.91
N THR A 90 -0.24 0.98 -20.05
CA THR A 90 -0.79 -0.36 -20.27
C THR A 90 -1.63 -0.80 -19.07
N TYR A 91 -1.14 -0.61 -17.85
CA TYR A 91 -1.92 -0.92 -16.64
C TYR A 91 -3.21 -0.10 -16.58
N ARG A 92 -3.12 1.20 -16.89
CA ARG A 92 -4.31 2.07 -16.91
C ARG A 92 -5.35 1.63 -17.92
N ASN A 93 -4.93 1.14 -19.09
CA ASN A 93 -5.88 0.77 -20.15
C ASN A 93 -6.57 -0.57 -19.92
N TYR A 94 -5.95 -1.50 -19.17
CA TYR A 94 -6.47 -2.86 -18.99
C TYR A 94 -7.00 -3.15 -17.59
N CYS A 95 -6.69 -2.32 -16.59
CA CYS A 95 -7.03 -2.57 -15.20
C CYS A 95 -7.78 -1.42 -14.50
N ALA A 96 -7.87 -0.24 -15.10
CA ALA A 96 -8.73 0.84 -14.61
C ALA A 96 -10.16 0.66 -15.15
#